data_AF-A0A8B7J0F6-F1
#
_entry.id   AF-A0A8B7J0F6-F1
#
_cell.length_a   1.000
_cell.length_b   1.000
_cell.length_c   1.000
_cell.angle_alpha   90.00
_cell.angle_beta   90.00
_cell.angle_gamma   90.00
#
_symmetry.space_group_name_H-M   'P 1'
#
loop_
_entity.id
_entity.type
_entity.pdbx_description
1 polymer ?
#
loop_
_entity_poly.entity_id
_entity_poly.type
_entity_poly.pdbx_seq_one_letter_code
_entity_poly.pdbx_strand_id
1 'polypeptide(L)'
;MPLLLEMAEDEVSSRRPRPLWVLSEFHGCNVNSSTYMLRTDKWKYITYSDGHSVLPQLFDLSADPDELKNIAMKFPVVAHSLDKILHSIVNYPKVSSSVQEYNKRQFISWKQSLGQNYSHVIANLRWHQDWLKEPKKYEDAIDKWLSQRQH
;
A
#
# COMPACT_ATOMS: atom_id res chain seq x y z
N MET A 1 -33.48 8.63 -57.26
CA MET A 1 -32.85 7.55 -56.47
C MET A 1 -32.45 8.12 -55.12
N PRO A 2 -33.24 7.93 -54.05
CA PRO A 2 -32.85 8.33 -52.71
C PRO A 2 -31.91 7.28 -52.13
N LEU A 3 -30.78 7.71 -51.57
CA LEU A 3 -29.90 6.89 -50.75
C LEU A 3 -30.65 6.56 -49.45
N LEU A 4 -30.91 5.26 -49.25
CA LEU A 4 -31.39 4.71 -48.00
C LEU A 4 -30.39 5.05 -46.90
N LEU A 5 -30.85 5.78 -45.89
CA LEU A 5 -30.16 5.96 -44.63
C LEU A 5 -30.20 4.61 -43.90
N GLU A 6 -29.17 3.80 -44.11
CA GLU A 6 -28.94 2.60 -43.33
C GLU A 6 -28.63 3.06 -41.91
N MET A 7 -29.62 2.97 -41.03
CA MET A 7 -29.43 3.12 -39.59
C MET A 7 -28.52 1.96 -39.18
N ALA A 8 -27.22 2.23 -39.12
CA ALA A 8 -26.32 1.42 -38.35
C ALA A 8 -26.87 1.43 -36.91
N GLU A 9 -27.60 0.38 -36.57
CA GLU A 9 -27.86 0.03 -35.19
C GLU A 9 -26.47 -0.13 -34.56
N ASP A 10 -26.02 0.93 -33.91
CA ASP A 10 -24.88 0.89 -33.01
C ASP A 10 -25.28 -0.14 -31.95
N GLU A 11 -24.82 -1.39 -32.10
CA GLU A 11 -24.80 -2.37 -31.03
C GLU A 11 -23.97 -1.73 -29.92
N VAL A 12 -24.65 -0.97 -29.05
CA VAL A 12 -24.10 -0.51 -27.79
C VAL A 12 -23.88 -1.76 -26.96
N SER A 13 -22.71 -2.35 -27.17
CA SER A 13 -22.09 -3.34 -26.33
C SER A 13 -22.46 -3.01 -24.88
N SER A 14 -23.15 -3.93 -24.22
CA SER A 14 -23.65 -3.85 -22.84
C SER A 14 -22.50 -3.84 -21.83
N ARG A 15 -21.58 -2.88 -22.00
CA ARG A 15 -20.47 -2.65 -21.11
C ARG A 15 -21.05 -2.26 -19.77
N ARG A 16 -20.84 -3.10 -18.76
CA ARG A 16 -21.15 -2.73 -17.37
C ARG A 16 -20.60 -1.33 -17.11
N PRO A 17 -21.38 -0.43 -16.49
CA PRO A 17 -20.89 0.90 -16.17
C PRO A 17 -19.57 0.76 -15.39
N ARG A 18 -18.54 1.50 -15.81
CA ARG A 18 -17.31 1.55 -15.02
C ARG A 18 -17.63 2.08 -13.63
N PRO A 19 -16.96 1.58 -12.57
CA PRO A 19 -17.14 2.12 -11.24
C PRO A 19 -16.83 3.63 -11.22
N LEU A 20 -17.53 4.38 -10.38
CA LEU A 20 -17.31 5.82 -10.18
C LEU A 20 -16.07 6.14 -9.34
N TRP A 21 -15.24 5.12 -9.08
CA TRP A 21 -14.01 5.23 -8.31
C TRP A 21 -12.83 4.70 -9.13
N VAL A 22 -11.65 5.21 -8.82
CA VAL A 22 -10.36 4.72 -9.32
C VAL A 22 -9.51 4.31 -8.14
N LEU A 23 -8.89 3.14 -8.25
CA LEU A 23 -7.90 2.62 -7.30
C LEU A 23 -6.49 2.83 -7.86
N SER A 24 -5.56 3.21 -7.00
CA SER A 24 -4.12 3.10 -7.28
C SER A 24 -3.40 2.53 -6.06
N GLU A 25 -2.41 1.69 -6.33
CA GLU A 25 -1.59 1.04 -5.30
C GLU A 25 -0.12 1.32 -5.56
N PHE A 26 0.66 1.46 -4.50
CA PHE A 26 2.11 1.59 -4.60
C PHE A 26 2.82 0.71 -3.57
N HIS A 27 3.72 -0.12 -4.08
CA HIS A 27 4.58 -1.01 -3.31
C HIS A 27 6.01 -0.84 -3.82
N GLY A 28 6.99 -0.75 -2.93
CA GLY A 28 8.38 -0.58 -3.32
C GLY A 28 9.34 -1.20 -2.31
N CYS A 29 10.50 -1.63 -2.80
CA CYS A 29 11.53 -2.24 -1.95
C CYS A 29 12.21 -1.27 -0.98
N ASN A 30 12.08 0.04 -1.22
CA ASN A 30 12.65 1.10 -0.38
C ASN A 30 11.59 1.86 0.42
N VAL A 31 10.34 1.42 0.43
CA VAL A 31 9.29 1.98 1.29
C VAL A 31 8.98 1.02 2.42
N ASN A 32 8.76 1.56 3.61
CA ASN A 32 8.41 0.80 4.80
C ASN A 32 6.94 0.33 4.80
N SER A 33 6.10 0.92 3.93
CA SER A 33 4.66 0.71 3.91
C SER A 33 4.13 0.70 2.49
N SER A 34 3.17 -0.18 2.23
CA SER A 34 2.35 -0.14 1.03
C SER A 34 1.38 1.05 1.10
N THR A 35 1.04 1.65 -0.04
CA THR A 35 0.12 2.79 -0.13
C THR A 35 -1.06 2.44 -1.03
N TYR A 36 -2.26 2.80 -0.59
CA TYR A 36 -3.51 2.54 -1.31
C TYR A 36 -4.28 3.85 -1.43
N MET A 37 -4.73 4.15 -2.64
CA MET A 37 -5.41 5.41 -2.96
C MET A 37 -6.74 5.14 -3.62
N LEU A 38 -7.81 5.73 -3.08
CA LEU A 38 -9.14 5.73 -3.66
C LEU A 38 -9.48 7.15 -4.12
N ARG A 39 -9.79 7.29 -5.41
CA ARG A 39 -10.27 8.52 -6.02
C ARG A 39 -11.74 8.36 -6.39
N THR A 40 -12.62 9.21 -5.87
CA THR A 40 -14.06 9.22 -6.21
C THR A 40 -14.64 10.63 -6.15
N ASP A 41 -15.43 11.04 -7.14
CA ASP A 41 -16.07 12.37 -7.24
C ASP A 41 -15.11 13.56 -6.97
N LYS A 42 -15.18 14.22 -5.81
CA LYS A 42 -14.22 15.26 -5.39
C LYS A 42 -13.15 14.78 -4.41
N TRP A 43 -13.28 13.56 -3.90
CA TRP A 43 -12.43 13.03 -2.85
C TRP A 43 -11.24 12.25 -3.42
N LYS A 44 -10.09 12.44 -2.77
CA LYS A 44 -8.95 11.54 -2.83
C LYS A 44 -8.60 11.08 -1.42
N TYR A 45 -8.67 9.78 -1.18
CA TYR A 45 -8.35 9.14 0.09
C TYR A 45 -7.11 8.28 -0.08
N ILE A 46 -6.17 8.38 0.85
CA ILE A 46 -4.93 7.60 0.88
C ILE A 46 -4.80 6.94 2.24
N THR A 47 -4.55 5.64 2.25
CA THR A 47 -4.26 4.86 3.46
C THR A 47 -3.02 3.98 3.24
N TYR A 48 -2.49 3.42 4.32
CA TYR A 48 -1.17 2.82 4.36
C TYR A 48 -1.20 1.47 5.08
N SER A 49 -0.55 0.46 4.50
CA SER A 49 -0.33 -0.88 5.08
C SER A 49 -1.50 -1.51 5.83
N ASP A 50 -1.57 -1.31 7.15
CA ASP A 50 -2.53 -1.93 8.06
C ASP A 50 -3.72 -1.02 8.39
N GLY A 51 -3.74 0.20 7.84
CA GLY A 51 -4.80 1.19 7.99
C GLY A 51 -4.82 1.95 9.31
N HIS A 52 -3.87 1.70 10.22
CA HIS A 52 -3.89 2.31 11.55
C HIS A 52 -2.52 2.74 12.08
N SER A 53 -1.42 2.12 11.64
CA SER A 53 -0.06 2.50 12.05
C SER A 53 0.34 3.87 11.51
N VAL A 54 -0.19 4.28 10.36
CA VAL A 54 0.03 5.60 9.76
C VAL A 54 -1.33 6.24 9.49
N LEU A 55 -1.48 7.50 9.91
CA LEU A 55 -2.73 8.22 9.71
C LEU A 55 -3.05 8.40 8.22
N PRO A 56 -4.32 8.24 7.82
CA PRO A 56 -4.71 8.41 6.43
C PRO A 56 -4.66 9.88 6.00
N GLN A 57 -4.71 10.09 4.70
CA GLN A 57 -4.85 11.40 4.09
C GLN A 57 -6.16 11.49 3.31
N LEU A 58 -6.79 12.67 3.38
CA LEU A 58 -8.01 12.98 2.64
C LEU A 58 -7.88 14.38 2.07
N PHE A 59 -8.19 14.51 0.78
CA PHE A 59 -8.19 15.78 0.04
C PHE A 59 -9.54 15.98 -0.66
N ASP A 60 -10.05 17.21 -0.60
CA ASP A 60 -11.20 17.68 -1.39
C ASP A 60 -10.65 18.38 -2.64
N LEU A 61 -10.53 17.66 -3.74
CA LEU A 61 -9.93 18.14 -4.98
C LEU A 61 -10.75 19.23 -5.68
N SER A 62 -12.01 19.42 -5.31
CA SER A 62 -12.80 20.56 -5.81
C SER A 62 -12.34 21.88 -5.18
N ALA A 63 -11.86 21.83 -3.92
CA ALA A 63 -11.39 23.01 -3.19
C ALA A 63 -9.86 23.11 -3.09
N ASP A 64 -9.16 21.98 -3.22
CA ASP A 64 -7.71 21.82 -3.07
C ASP A 64 -7.19 20.85 -4.14
N PRO A 65 -7.17 21.26 -5.43
CA PRO A 65 -6.73 20.41 -6.54
C PRO A 65 -5.25 20.02 -6.45
N ASP A 66 -4.44 20.80 -5.73
CA ASP A 66 -3.01 20.59 -5.54
C ASP A 66 -2.67 19.72 -4.31
N GLU A 67 -3.69 19.22 -3.59
CA GLU A 67 -3.54 18.29 -2.46
C GLU A 67 -2.67 18.82 -1.32
N LEU A 68 -2.73 20.12 -1.05
CA LEU A 68 -1.86 20.78 -0.07
C LEU A 68 -2.34 20.61 1.37
N LYS A 69 -3.62 20.26 1.58
CA LYS A 69 -4.24 20.25 2.90
C LYS A 69 -4.92 18.92 3.21
N ASN A 70 -4.26 18.10 4.03
CA ASN A 70 -4.88 16.91 4.59
C ASN A 70 -6.02 17.29 5.56
N ILE A 71 -7.24 16.84 5.25
CA ILE A 71 -8.45 17.09 6.03
C ILE A 71 -9.07 15.81 6.64
N ALA A 72 -8.35 14.68 6.65
CA ALA A 72 -8.86 13.40 7.16
C ALA A 72 -9.36 13.51 8.61
N MET A 73 -8.60 14.18 9.48
CA MET A 73 -8.97 14.37 10.89
C MET A 73 -10.13 15.35 11.09
N LYS A 74 -10.41 16.22 10.12
CA LYS A 74 -11.55 17.16 10.16
C LYS A 74 -12.84 16.51 9.69
N PHE A 75 -12.75 15.53 8.79
CA PHE A 75 -13.89 14.82 8.23
C PHE A 75 -13.75 13.29 8.42
N PRO A 76 -13.66 12.79 9.66
CA PRO A 76 -13.42 11.37 9.94
C PRO A 76 -14.54 10.46 9.40
N VAL A 77 -15.78 10.95 9.37
CA VAL A 77 -16.93 10.20 8.81
C VAL A 77 -16.77 9.97 7.29
N VAL A 78 -16.25 10.97 6.58
CA VAL A 78 -15.97 10.86 5.13
C VAL A 78 -14.82 9.89 4.91
N ALA A 79 -13.71 10.06 5.63
CA ALA A 79 -12.57 9.17 5.56
C ALA A 79 -12.97 7.70 5.79
N HIS A 80 -13.75 7.43 6.84
CA HIS A 80 -14.23 6.08 7.15
C HIS A 80 -15.17 5.51 6.09
N SER A 81 -16.02 6.34 5.47
CA SER A 81 -16.90 5.90 4.39
C SER A 81 -16.11 5.52 3.12
N LEU A 82 -15.09 6.31 2.79
CA LEU A 82 -14.18 6.02 1.68
C LEU A 82 -13.32 4.79 1.96
N ASP A 83 -12.87 4.62 3.19
CA ASP A 83 -12.12 3.44 3.64
C ASP A 83 -12.93 2.15 3.50
N LYS A 84 -14.24 2.18 3.82
CA LYS A 84 -15.15 1.06 3.58
C LYS A 84 -15.26 0.70 2.10
N ILE A 85 -15.34 1.70 1.22
CA ILE A 85 -15.35 1.47 -0.23
C ILE A 85 -14.03 0.82 -0.64
N LEU A 86 -12.90 1.35 -0.19
CA LEU A 86 -11.59 0.80 -0.48
C LEU A 86 -11.46 -0.66 -0.01
N HIS A 87 -11.90 -0.97 1.21
CA HIS A 87 -11.93 -2.32 1.76
C HIS A 87 -12.80 -3.30 0.98
N SER A 88 -13.87 -2.81 0.34
CA SER A 88 -14.70 -3.64 -0.54
C SER A 88 -14.01 -4.01 -1.85
N ILE A 89 -12.98 -3.25 -2.24
CA ILE A 89 -12.20 -3.46 -3.47
C ILE A 89 -10.96 -4.30 -3.16
N VAL A 90 -10.22 -3.93 -2.11
CA VAL A 90 -8.98 -4.60 -1.69
C VAL A 90 -8.90 -4.68 -0.17
N ASN A 91 -8.68 -5.88 0.36
CA ASN A 91 -8.40 -6.06 1.79
C ASN A 91 -6.92 -5.76 2.06
N TYR A 92 -6.58 -4.48 2.05
CA TYR A 92 -5.20 -4.02 2.14
C TYR A 92 -4.48 -4.39 3.45
N PRO A 93 -5.12 -4.46 4.64
CA PRO A 93 -4.44 -4.96 5.83
C PRO A 93 -4.05 -6.43 5.72
N LYS A 94 -4.88 -7.25 5.07
CA LYS A 94 -4.54 -8.66 4.80
C LYS A 94 -3.39 -8.79 3.79
N VAL A 95 -3.33 -7.92 2.78
CA VAL A 95 -2.19 -7.86 1.86
C VAL A 95 -0.92 -7.52 2.64
N SER A 96 -0.98 -6.49 3.49
CA SER A 96 0.14 -6.07 4.34
C SER A 96 0.64 -7.20 5.24
N SER A 97 -0.25 -7.87 5.98
CA SER A 97 0.15 -8.98 6.86
C SER A 97 0.73 -10.16 6.06
N SER A 98 0.16 -10.49 4.90
CA SER A 98 0.67 -11.56 4.04
C SER A 98 2.08 -11.26 3.52
N VAL A 99 2.35 -10.01 3.12
CA VAL A 99 3.67 -9.57 2.65
C VAL A 99 4.67 -9.54 3.79
N GLN A 100 4.29 -9.05 4.98
CA GLN A 100 5.16 -9.05 6.16
C GLN A 100 5.56 -10.47 6.56
N GLU A 101 4.62 -11.40 6.55
CA GLU A 101 4.85 -12.81 6.84
C GLU A 101 5.77 -13.44 5.78
N TYR A 102 5.52 -13.20 4.49
CA TYR A 102 6.39 -13.65 3.41
C TYR A 102 7.82 -13.12 3.57
N ASN A 103 7.98 -11.82 3.79
CA ASN A 103 9.29 -11.18 3.97
C ASN A 103 10.03 -11.78 5.17
N LYS A 104 9.34 -12.04 6.27
CA LYS A 104 9.91 -12.68 7.46
C LYS A 104 10.42 -14.09 7.14
N ARG A 105 9.63 -14.90 6.41
CA ARG A 105 10.07 -16.25 5.97
C ARG A 105 11.26 -16.19 5.03
N GLN A 106 11.25 -15.29 4.04
CA GLN A 106 12.37 -15.13 3.12
C GLN A 106 13.64 -14.70 3.85
N PHE A 107 13.52 -13.78 4.80
CA PHE A 107 14.65 -13.37 5.63
C PHE A 107 15.21 -14.53 6.45
N ILE A 108 14.36 -15.36 7.06
CA ILE A 108 14.79 -16.55 7.81
C ILE A 108 15.53 -17.53 6.89
N SER A 109 14.97 -17.83 5.72
CA SER A 109 15.60 -18.73 4.75
C SER A 109 16.95 -18.20 4.26
N TRP A 110 17.05 -16.90 3.99
CA TRP A 110 18.29 -16.25 3.62
C TRP A 110 19.32 -16.24 4.77
N LYS A 111 18.91 -15.92 6.00
CA LYS A 111 19.78 -15.99 7.19
C LYS A 111 20.33 -17.41 7.37
N GLN A 112 19.50 -18.44 7.19
CA GLN A 112 19.89 -19.84 7.29
C GLN A 112 20.85 -20.26 6.17
N SER A 113 20.65 -19.81 4.93
CA SER A 113 21.53 -20.16 3.80
C SER A 113 22.95 -19.60 3.94
N LEU A 114 23.10 -18.47 4.67
CA LEU A 114 24.40 -17.89 4.99
C LEU A 114 25.09 -18.52 6.21
N GLY A 115 24.34 -19.21 7.08
CA GLY A 115 24.86 -19.82 8.30
C GLY A 115 25.64 -18.81 9.17
N GLN A 116 26.86 -19.17 9.57
CA GLN A 116 27.73 -18.33 10.41
C GLN A 116 28.22 -17.05 9.70
N ASN A 117 28.11 -16.97 8.37
CA ASN A 117 28.53 -15.80 7.60
C ASN A 117 27.47 -14.68 7.58
N TYR A 118 26.27 -14.94 8.11
CA TYR A 118 25.16 -14.00 8.12
C TYR A 118 25.55 -12.60 8.64
N SER A 119 26.16 -12.53 9.83
CA SER A 119 26.54 -11.26 10.47
C SER A 119 27.51 -10.44 9.62
N HIS A 120 28.44 -11.09 8.93
CA HIS A 120 29.38 -10.42 8.05
C HIS A 120 28.68 -9.89 6.78
N VAL A 121 27.79 -10.67 6.17
CA VAL A 121 27.09 -10.26 4.94
C VAL A 121 26.13 -9.11 5.22
N ILE A 122 25.29 -9.21 6.26
CA ILE A 122 24.31 -8.17 6.58
C ILE A 122 24.98 -6.85 6.97
N ALA A 123 26.14 -6.92 7.63
CA ALA A 123 26.95 -5.76 7.99
C ALA A 123 27.50 -4.98 6.78
N ASN A 124 27.46 -5.55 5.56
CA ASN A 124 27.97 -4.91 4.35
C ASN A 124 26.85 -4.46 3.39
N LEU A 125 25.58 -4.53 3.82
CA LEU A 125 24.45 -4.05 3.02
C LEU A 125 24.31 -2.51 3.08
N ARG A 126 23.31 -2.00 2.36
CA ARG A 126 23.08 -0.56 2.07
C ARG A 126 23.13 0.38 3.28
N TRP A 127 22.98 -0.10 4.51
CA TRP A 127 22.98 0.67 5.77
C TRP A 127 24.07 0.23 6.77
N HIS A 128 25.22 -0.21 6.26
CA HIS A 128 26.33 -0.74 7.05
C HIS A 128 26.91 0.21 8.10
N GLN A 129 26.87 1.53 7.91
CA GLN A 129 27.59 2.47 8.79
C GLN A 129 27.14 2.40 10.24
N ASP A 130 25.83 2.29 10.49
CA ASP A 130 25.34 2.16 11.86
C ASP A 130 25.51 0.74 12.38
N TRP A 131 25.34 -0.26 11.52
CA TRP A 131 25.65 -1.65 11.85
C TRP A 131 27.08 -1.83 12.36
N LEU A 132 28.06 -1.18 11.73
CA LEU A 132 29.47 -1.25 12.13
C LEU A 132 29.74 -0.60 13.50
N LYS A 133 28.94 0.39 13.91
CA LYS A 133 29.09 1.05 15.22
C LYS A 133 28.57 0.18 16.36
N GLU A 134 27.42 -0.47 16.15
CA GLU A 134 26.75 -1.26 17.20
C GLU A 134 26.24 -2.62 16.68
N PRO A 135 27.09 -3.56 16.21
CA PRO A 135 26.63 -4.79 15.54
C PRO A 135 25.67 -5.62 16.40
N LYS A 136 26.02 -5.81 17.68
CA LYS A 136 25.20 -6.60 18.63
C LYS A 136 23.79 -6.06 18.80
N LYS A 137 23.63 -4.73 18.85
CA LYS A 137 22.32 -4.08 18.99
C LYS A 137 21.38 -4.44 17.84
N TYR A 138 21.90 -4.49 16.62
CA TYR A 138 21.11 -4.82 15.44
C TYR A 138 20.87 -6.32 15.30
N GLU A 139 21.83 -7.16 15.68
CA GLU A 139 21.65 -8.60 15.80
C GLU A 139 20.54 -8.93 16.81
N ASP A 140 20.60 -8.35 18.01
CA ASP A 140 19.60 -8.51 19.06
C ASP A 140 18.21 -8.01 18.60
N ALA A 141 18.16 -6.88 17.87
CA ALA A 141 16.91 -6.35 17.32
C ALA A 141 16.29 -7.31 16.29
N ILE A 142 17.10 -7.95 15.46
CA ILE A 142 16.64 -8.94 14.49
C ILE A 142 16.17 -10.20 15.21
N ASP A 143 16.91 -10.70 16.20
CA ASP A 143 16.49 -11.89 16.96
C ASP A 143 15.20 -11.63 17.75
N LYS A 144 15.02 -10.41 18.27
CA LYS A 144 13.74 -9.96 18.86
C LYS A 144 12.62 -9.93 17.82
N TRP A 145 12.85 -9.36 16.64
CA TRP A 145 11.86 -9.33 15.57
C TRP A 145 11.48 -10.74 15.08
N LEU A 146 12.47 -11.63 14.97
CA LEU A 146 12.25 -13.03 14.56
C LEU A 146 11.43 -13.80 15.60
N SER A 147 11.66 -13.56 16.90
CA SER A 147 10.93 -14.24 17.99
C SER A 147 9.51 -13.71 18.24
N GLN A 148 9.15 -12.53 17.73
CA GLN A 148 7.77 -12.03 17.80
C GLN A 148 6.81 -12.91 16.99
N ARG A 149 5.69 -13.33 17.61
CA ARG A 149 4.55 -13.89 16.87
C ARG A 149 3.85 -12.74 16.14
N GLN A 150 3.57 -12.92 14.85
CA GLN A 150 2.67 -12.01 14.13
C GLN A 150 1.24 -12.27 14.60
N HIS A 151 0.52 -11.19 14.93
CA HIS A 151 -0.89 -11.22 15.34
C HIS A 151 -1.82 -11.28 14.14
#